data_AF-A0A7S2I5P7-F1
#
_entry.id   AF-A0A7S2I5P7-F1
#
_cell.length_a   1.000
_cell.length_b   1.000
_cell.length_c   1.000
_cell.angle_alpha   90.00
_cell.angle_beta   90.00
_cell.angle_gamma   90.00
#
_symmetry.space_group_name_H-M   'P 1'
#
loop_
_entity.id
_entity.type
_entity.pdbx_description
1 polymer ?
#
loop_
_entity_poly.entity_id
_entity_poly.type
_entity_poly.pdbx_seq_one_letter_code
_entity_poly.pdbx_strand_id
1 'polypeptide(L)'
;GKWIDEEYQISYVAQKAGKFALHIWCITEDNAGQEQLPGSPFDLLVGEGDASASGSQIRGLEQLQEQNNISAGNEVSVQPQLRDQFGNASSASDDVLEAFLD
;
A
#
# COMPACT_ATOMS: atom_id res chain seq x y z
N GLY A 1 17.59 13.38 -5.27
CA GLY A 1 17.99 12.93 -6.61
C GLY A 1 19.47 13.13 -6.79
N LYS A 2 19.98 12.88 -7.98
CA LYS A 2 21.37 13.16 -8.37
C LYS A 2 21.43 13.55 -9.84
N TRP A 3 22.38 14.41 -10.19
CA TRP A 3 22.73 14.65 -11.58
C TRP A 3 23.44 13.42 -12.14
N ILE A 4 23.02 12.98 -13.33
CA ILE A 4 23.71 12.01 -14.19
C ILE A 4 23.87 12.72 -15.52
N ASP A 5 25.09 13.13 -15.83
CA ASP A 5 25.40 13.95 -16.99
C ASP A 5 24.50 15.20 -17.04
N GLU A 6 23.65 15.32 -18.07
CA GLU A 6 22.73 16.46 -18.27
C GLU A 6 21.32 16.21 -17.69
N GLU A 7 21.08 15.08 -17.04
CA GLU A 7 19.77 14.69 -16.50
C GLU A 7 19.76 14.66 -14.96
N TYR A 8 18.68 15.17 -14.34
CA TYR A 8 18.48 15.05 -12.89
C TYR A 8 17.56 13.87 -12.57
N GLN A 9 18.12 12.82 -11.97
CA GLN A 9 17.38 11.62 -11.60
C GLN A 9 16.72 11.77 -10.22
N ILE A 10 15.40 11.50 -10.16
CA ILE A 10 14.61 11.44 -8.93
C ILE A 10 13.99 10.05 -8.80
N SER A 11 14.00 9.49 -7.59
CA SER A 11 13.36 8.21 -7.28
C SER A 11 12.48 8.37 -6.04
N TYR A 12 11.29 7.77 -6.07
CA TYR A 12 10.38 7.73 -4.94
C TYR A 12 9.71 6.35 -4.90
N VAL A 13 9.58 5.78 -3.69
CA VAL A 13 8.84 4.53 -3.47
C VAL A 13 7.46 4.89 -2.96
N ALA A 14 6.44 4.76 -3.81
CA ALA A 14 5.05 4.97 -3.42
C ALA A 14 4.59 3.85 -2.49
N GLN A 15 4.06 4.22 -1.33
CA GLN A 15 3.58 3.27 -0.31
C GLN A 15 2.05 3.20 -0.23
N LYS A 16 1.36 4.09 -0.96
CA LYS A 16 -0.10 4.15 -0.97
C LYS A 16 -0.61 3.93 -2.39
N ALA A 17 -1.47 2.95 -2.56
CA ALA A 17 -2.16 2.71 -3.82
C ALA A 17 -3.22 3.80 -4.06
N GLY A 18 -3.44 4.16 -5.32
CA GLY A 18 -4.42 5.17 -5.73
C GLY A 18 -3.97 6.06 -6.88
N LYS A 19 -4.76 7.11 -7.12
CA LYS A 19 -4.48 8.13 -8.13
C LYS A 19 -3.81 9.33 -7.47
N PHE A 20 -2.69 9.77 -8.05
CA PHE A 20 -1.90 10.89 -7.56
C PHE A 20 -1.51 11.82 -8.70
N ALA A 21 -1.27 13.09 -8.37
CA ALA A 21 -0.65 14.04 -9.27
C ALA A 21 0.78 14.28 -8.79
N LEU A 22 1.76 13.90 -9.61
CA LEU A 22 3.16 14.26 -9.36
C LEU A 22 3.41 15.63 -9.94
N HIS A 23 3.62 16.58 -9.05
CA HIS A 23 4.01 17.92 -9.45
C HIS A 23 5.54 18.05 -9.35
N ILE A 24 6.14 18.73 -10.33
CA ILE A 24 7.59 19.00 -10.35
C ILE A 24 7.82 20.46 -10.72
N TRP A 25 8.74 21.11 -10.00
CA TRP A 25 9.07 22.52 -10.15
C TRP A 25 10.59 22.70 -10.10
N CYS A 26 11.08 23.73 -10.78
CA CYS A 26 12.43 24.24 -10.68
C CYS A 26 12.44 25.52 -9.83
N ILE A 27 13.50 25.71 -9.05
CA ILE A 27 13.78 26.99 -8.36
C ILE A 27 14.87 27.68 -9.15
N THR A 28 14.57 28.86 -9.69
CA THR A 28 15.54 29.68 -10.43
C THR A 28 16.33 30.58 -9.48
N GLU A 29 17.62 30.80 -9.76
CA GLU A 29 18.56 31.56 -8.89
C GLU A 29 18.11 33.00 -8.59
N ASP A 30 17.24 33.57 -9.43
CA ASP A 30 16.81 34.96 -9.33
C ASP A 30 15.73 35.22 -8.27
N ASN A 31 15.41 34.25 -7.39
CA ASN A 31 14.34 34.34 -6.37
C ASN A 31 12.96 34.71 -6.95
N ALA A 32 12.76 34.54 -8.26
CA ALA A 32 11.54 34.96 -8.97
C ALA A 32 10.34 34.03 -8.74
N GLY A 33 10.55 32.85 -8.14
CA GLY A 33 9.50 31.91 -7.77
C GLY A 33 9.83 30.46 -8.15
N GLN A 34 8.89 29.57 -7.87
CA GLN A 34 8.93 28.19 -8.35
C GLN A 34 8.28 28.12 -9.73
N GLU A 35 8.99 27.62 -10.74
CA GLU A 35 8.44 27.39 -12.07
C GLU A 35 8.08 25.91 -12.23
N GLN A 36 6.86 25.59 -12.64
CA GLN A 36 6.47 24.21 -12.93
C GLN A 36 7.20 23.71 -14.18
N LEU A 37 7.69 22.47 -14.12
CA LEU A 37 8.25 21.84 -15.31
C LEU A 37 7.15 21.57 -16.35
N PRO A 38 7.49 21.62 -17.65
CA PRO A 38 6.56 21.25 -18.71
C PRO A 38 5.93 19.88 -18.47
N GLY A 39 4.60 19.80 -18.56
CA GLY A 39 3.85 18.57 -18.36
C GLY A 39 3.48 18.27 -16.91
N SER A 40 3.99 19.01 -15.93
CA SER A 40 3.52 18.93 -14.55
C SER A 40 2.13 19.59 -14.41
N PRO A 41 1.18 18.99 -13.66
CA PRO A 41 1.29 17.71 -12.98
C PRO A 41 1.21 16.50 -13.91
N PHE A 42 1.94 15.45 -13.55
CA PHE A 42 1.86 14.14 -14.18
C PHE A 42 0.88 13.24 -13.41
N ASP A 43 -0.12 12.69 -14.10
CA ASP A 43 -1.06 11.74 -13.51
C ASP A 43 -0.36 10.39 -13.27
N LEU A 44 -0.38 9.94 -12.01
CA LEU A 44 0.16 8.65 -11.58
C LEU A 44 -0.96 7.75 -11.08
N LEU A 45 -0.98 6.51 -11.56
CA LEU A 45 -1.77 5.43 -10.99
C LEU A 45 -0.83 4.46 -10.28
N VAL A 46 -0.92 4.40 -8.96
CA VAL A 46 -0.15 3.47 -8.12
C VAL A 46 -1.04 2.27 -7.80
N GLY A 47 -0.64 1.09 -8.25
CA GLY A 47 -1.28 -0.16 -7.91
C GLY A 47 -0.97 -0.63 -6.50
N GLU A 48 -1.76 -1.57 -5.99
CA GLU A 48 -1.40 -2.37 -4.82
C GLU A 48 -0.16 -3.23 -5.13
N GLY A 49 0.64 -3.50 -4.10
CA GLY A 49 1.65 -4.55 -4.17
C GLY A 49 1.04 -5.93 -3.98
N ASP A 50 1.85 -6.98 -4.09
CA ASP A 50 1.41 -8.34 -3.79
C ASP A 50 0.97 -8.48 -2.32
N ALA A 51 -0.01 -9.34 -2.07
CA ALA A 51 -0.46 -9.64 -0.73
C ALA A 51 0.70 -10.18 0.12
N SER A 52 0.86 -9.60 1.31
CA SER A 52 1.91 -9.93 2.26
C SER A 52 1.31 -10.37 3.58
N ALA A 53 1.80 -11.48 4.12
CA ALA A 53 1.43 -11.97 5.45
C ALA A 53 1.72 -10.91 6.53
N SER A 54 2.82 -10.16 6.43
CA SER A 54 3.19 -9.14 7.42
C SER A 54 2.30 -7.89 7.40
N GLY A 55 1.67 -7.60 6.26
CA GLY A 55 0.70 -6.51 6.12
C GLY A 55 -0.74 -6.93 6.41
N SER A 56 -1.03 -8.22 6.27
CA SER A 56 -2.37 -8.79 6.39
C SER A 56 -2.76 -9.05 7.85
N GLN A 57 -4.06 -9.15 8.11
CA GLN A 57 -4.60 -9.42 9.45
C GLN A 57 -5.91 -10.19 9.36
N ILE A 58 -6.27 -10.91 10.40
CA ILE A 58 -7.60 -11.53 10.53
C ILE A 58 -8.46 -10.61 11.39
N ARG A 59 -9.65 -10.24 10.91
CA ARG A 59 -10.65 -9.54 11.72
C ARG A 59 -11.60 -10.52 12.39
N GLY A 60 -12.08 -10.17 13.58
CA GLY A 60 -13.10 -10.94 14.30
C GLY A 60 -12.53 -11.96 15.28
N LEU A 61 -11.21 -12.11 15.36
CA LEU A 61 -10.56 -12.91 16.41
C LEU A 61 -10.72 -12.27 17.78
N GLU A 62 -10.84 -10.95 17.86
CA GLU A 62 -11.00 -10.22 19.12
C GLU A 62 -12.28 -10.64 19.85
N GLN A 63 -13.37 -10.84 19.10
CA GLN A 63 -14.65 -11.31 19.65
C GLN A 63 -14.55 -12.74 20.18
N LEU A 64 -13.74 -13.59 19.55
CA LEU A 64 -13.50 -14.96 20.02
C LEU A 64 -12.61 -14.99 21.26
N GLN A 65 -11.61 -14.11 21.33
CA GLN A 65 -10.74 -13.97 22.50
C GLN A 65 -11.49 -13.46 23.73
N GLU A 66 -12.40 -12.50 23.57
CA GLU A 66 -13.22 -11.97 24.67
C GLU A 66 -14.23 -13.00 25.19
N GLN A 67 -14.73 -13.90 24.33
CA GLN A 67 -15.72 -14.89 24.70
C GLN A 67 -15.16 -16.07 25.52
N ASN A 68 -13.83 -16.25 25.61
CA ASN A 68 -13.08 -17.24 26.41
C ASN A 68 -13.54 -18.72 26.33
N ASN A 69 -14.63 -19.04 25.62
CA ASN A 69 -15.21 -20.36 25.49
C ASN A 69 -15.98 -20.42 24.16
N ILE A 70 -15.34 -20.97 23.14
CA ILE A 70 -16.04 -21.48 21.97
C ILE A 70 -16.56 -22.86 22.35
N SER A 71 -17.87 -22.99 22.54
CA SER A 71 -18.51 -24.26 22.87
C SER A 71 -18.58 -25.17 21.65
N ALA A 72 -18.53 -26.49 21.89
CA ALA A 72 -18.76 -27.48 20.82
C ALA A 72 -20.13 -27.26 20.16
N GLY A 73 -20.15 -27.32 18.83
CA GLY A 73 -21.35 -27.06 18.02
C GLY A 73 -21.53 -25.60 17.60
N ASN A 74 -20.66 -24.69 18.05
CA ASN A 74 -20.66 -23.31 17.57
C ASN A 74 -19.89 -23.18 16.25
N GLU A 75 -20.46 -22.43 15.31
CA GLU A 75 -19.77 -22.03 14.09
C GLU A 75 -18.82 -20.87 14.39
N VAL A 76 -17.60 -20.97 13.86
CA VAL A 76 -16.58 -19.93 13.96
C VAL A 76 -16.27 -19.43 12.55
N SER A 77 -16.50 -18.14 12.32
CA SER A 77 -16.17 -17.48 11.06
C SER A 77 -15.06 -16.46 11.30
N VAL A 78 -14.03 -16.51 10.46
CA VAL A 78 -12.92 -15.56 10.46
C VAL A 78 -12.79 -14.94 9.07
N GLN A 79 -12.41 -13.67 9.03
CA GLN A 79 -12.26 -12.97 7.77
C GLN A 79 -10.84 -12.42 7.62
N PRO A 80 -9.98 -13.08 6.82
CA PRO A 80 -8.70 -12.52 6.42
C PRO A 80 -8.89 -11.19 5.68
N GLN A 81 -8.05 -10.22 6.00
CA GLN A 81 -7.96 -8.94 5.31
C GLN A 81 -6.58 -8.88 4.67
N LEU A 82 -6.55 -9.25 3.38
CA LEU A 82 -5.33 -9.29 2.60
C LEU A 82 -4.85 -7.87 2.32
N ARG A 83 -3.56 -7.64 2.59
CA ARG A 83 -2.89 -6.36 2.38
C ARG A 83 -1.50 -6.56 1.86
N ASP A 84 -1.00 -5.58 1.11
CA ASP A 84 0.41 -5.55 0.72
C ASP A 84 1.31 -5.17 1.92
N GLN A 85 2.63 -5.18 1.73
CA GLN A 85 3.59 -4.86 2.78
C GLN A 85 3.49 -3.41 3.32
N PHE A 86 2.78 -2.52 2.63
CA PHE A 86 2.56 -1.13 3.05
C PHE A 86 1.15 -0.93 3.64
N GLY A 87 0.34 -1.99 3.71
CA GLY A 87 -0.99 -1.97 4.29
C GLY A 87 -2.09 -1.56 3.32
N ASN A 88 -1.81 -1.43 2.02
CA ASN A 88 -2.88 -1.24 1.02
C ASN A 88 -3.72 -2.51 0.95
N ALA A 89 -5.01 -2.38 0.68
CA ALA A 89 -5.81 -3.55 0.34
C ALA A 89 -5.16 -4.24 -0.87
N SER A 90 -5.07 -5.56 -0.82
CA SER A 90 -4.46 -6.34 -1.90
C SER A 90 -5.34 -7.53 -2.22
N SER A 91 -5.41 -7.84 -3.50
CA SER A 91 -5.91 -9.11 -4.00
C SER A 91 -4.81 -10.18 -3.94
N ALA A 92 -5.22 -11.44 -3.96
CA ALA A 92 -4.34 -12.58 -4.05
C ALA A 92 -5.06 -13.72 -4.78
N SER A 93 -4.32 -14.66 -5.36
CA SER A 93 -4.91 -15.82 -6.03
C SER A 93 -5.52 -16.80 -5.02
N ASP A 94 -6.49 -17.60 -5.47
CA ASP A 94 -7.24 -18.50 -4.60
C ASP A 94 -6.36 -19.46 -3.76
N ASP A 95 -5.17 -19.80 -4.24
CA ASP A 95 -4.26 -20.77 -3.60
C ASP A 95 -3.28 -20.20 -2.56
N VAL A 96 -3.31 -18.89 -2.26
CA VAL A 96 -2.34 -18.28 -1.31
C VAL A 96 -2.79 -18.29 0.14
N LEU A 97 -4.06 -18.60 0.41
CA LEU A 97 -4.62 -18.62 1.75
C LEU A 97 -4.78 -20.07 2.22
N GLU A 98 -4.03 -20.44 3.24
CA GLU A 98 -4.12 -21.75 3.87
C GLU A 98 -4.64 -21.61 5.30
N ALA A 99 -5.47 -22.57 5.72
CA ALA A 99 -5.97 -22.67 7.08
C ALA A 99 -5.82 -24.11 7.57
N PHE A 100 -5.28 -24.27 8.78
CA PHE A 100 -5.04 -25.56 9.41
C PHE A 100 -5.79 -25.64 10.73
N LEU A 101 -6.29 -26.84 11.05
CA LEU A 101 -6.83 -27.18 12.36
C LEU A 101 -5.88 -28.20 12.97
N ASP A 102 -5.27 -27.87 14.10
CA ASP A 102 -4.41 -28.77 14.87
C ASP A 102 -5.23 -29.69 15.80
#